data_AF-A0A373NRC2-F1
#
_entry.id   AF-A0A373NRC2-F1
#
_cell.length_a   1.000
_cell.length_b   1.000
_cell.length_c   1.000
_cell.angle_alpha   90.00
_cell.angle_beta   90.00
_cell.angle_gamma   90.00
#
_symmetry.space_group_name_H-M   'P 1'
#
loop_
_entity.id
_entity.type
_entity.pdbx_description
1 polymer ?
#
loop_
_entity_poly.entity_id
_entity_poly.type
_entity_poly.pdbx_seq_one_letter_code
_entity_poly.pdbx_strand_id
1 'polypeptide(L)'
;MSYKNYILIQKHLFRSEYIFADTEEYLADQLFKNEKIRVNFGKEFGHTEEKYLLISCKIWNKDQGKFFRAMEKLRNKMPLVGKTDYEEFCKETFKMFD
;
A
#
# COMPACT_ATOMS: atom_id res chain seq x y z
N MET A 1 10.74 -13.19 8.50
CA MET A 1 10.23 -12.93 7.13
C MET A 1 9.42 -11.64 7.18
N SER A 2 9.70 -10.67 6.30
CA SER A 2 8.95 -9.41 6.32
C SER A 2 7.63 -9.57 5.56
N TYR A 3 6.50 -9.13 6.12
CA TYR A 3 5.20 -9.17 5.44
C TYR A 3 5.07 -8.08 4.37
N LYS A 4 4.15 -8.27 3.42
CA LYS A 4 3.78 -7.26 2.43
C LYS A 4 2.54 -6.52 2.90
N ASN A 5 2.50 -5.23 2.62
CA ASN A 5 1.32 -4.36 2.79
C ASN A 5 0.70 -3.96 1.44
N TYR A 6 1.00 -4.71 0.37
CA TYR A 6 0.45 -4.52 -0.95
C TYR A 6 0.43 -5.83 -1.75
N ILE A 7 -0.43 -5.90 -2.75
CA ILE A 7 -0.51 -6.98 -3.74
C ILE A 7 -0.58 -6.42 -5.16
N LEU A 8 0.00 -7.14 -6.11
CA LEU A 8 -0.14 -6.86 -7.53
C LEU A 8 -1.44 -7.48 -8.04
N ILE A 9 -2.31 -6.67 -8.64
CA ILE A 9 -3.58 -7.13 -9.22
C ILE A 9 -3.41 -7.43 -10.70
N GLN A 10 -2.83 -6.51 -11.45
CA GLN A 10 -2.72 -6.64 -12.90
C GLN A 10 -1.50 -5.90 -13.44
N LYS A 11 -0.81 -6.52 -14.39
CA LYS A 11 0.21 -5.83 -15.20
C LYS A 11 -0.44 -5.30 -16.48
N HIS A 12 -0.19 -4.04 -16.78
CA HIS A 12 -0.47 -3.43 -18.08
C HIS A 12 0.85 -3.06 -18.78
N LEU A 13 0.76 -2.68 -20.05
CA LEU A 13 1.93 -2.39 -20.89
C LEU A 13 2.88 -1.34 -20.28
N PHE A 14 2.34 -0.29 -19.67
CA PHE A 14 3.14 0.81 -19.10
C PHE A 14 2.98 1.03 -17.60
N ARG A 15 1.99 0.35 -17.00
CA ARG A 15 1.64 0.52 -15.59
C ARG A 15 1.27 -0.81 -14.97
N SER A 16 1.43 -0.91 -13.66
CA SER A 16 0.99 -2.04 -12.88
C SER A 16 -0.02 -1.57 -11.82
N GLU A 17 -1.09 -2.32 -11.69
CA GLU A 17 -2.16 -2.06 -10.72
C GLU A 17 -1.91 -2.85 -9.43
N TYR A 18 -1.96 -2.14 -8.32
CA TYR A 18 -1.75 -2.65 -6.97
C TYR A 18 -2.94 -2.33 -6.08
N ILE A 19 -3.10 -3.11 -5.03
CA ILE A 19 -3.86 -2.73 -3.84
C ILE A 19 -2.89 -2.69 -2.67
N PHE A 20 -2.94 -1.63 -1.85
CA PHE A 20 -2.14 -1.51 -0.64
C PHE A 20 -3.01 -1.15 0.56
N ALA A 21 -2.54 -1.52 1.75
CA ALA A 21 -3.18 -1.17 3.01
C ALA A 21 -2.66 0.17 3.53
N ASP A 22 -3.55 1.07 3.93
CA ASP A 22 -3.24 2.35 4.56
C ASP A 22 -4.23 2.65 5.67
N THR A 23 -4.19 3.89 6.15
CA THR A 23 -4.99 4.46 7.23
C THR A 23 -5.84 5.61 6.67
N GLU A 24 -6.87 6.02 7.40
CA GLU A 24 -7.72 7.17 7.03
C GLU A 24 -6.93 8.49 6.95
N GLU A 25 -5.76 8.56 7.59
CA GLU A 25 -4.84 9.70 7.49
C GLU A 25 -4.02 9.70 6.18
N TYR A 26 -4.22 8.72 5.30
CA TYR A 26 -3.55 8.58 3.99
C TYR A 26 -2.02 8.77 4.07
N LEU A 27 -1.38 8.01 4.97
CA LEU A 27 0.05 8.14 5.23
C LEU A 27 0.93 7.81 4.02
N ALA A 28 0.45 6.97 3.09
CA ALA A 28 1.14 6.65 1.86
C ALA A 28 1.28 7.85 0.92
N ASP A 29 0.30 8.76 0.89
CA ASP A 29 0.30 9.93 -0.01
C ASP A 29 1.50 10.83 0.24
N GLN A 30 1.84 11.06 1.51
CA GLN A 30 3.02 11.82 1.89
C GLN A 30 4.31 11.14 1.40
N LEU A 31 4.37 9.80 1.49
CA LEU A 31 5.52 9.03 1.01
C LEU A 31 5.64 9.10 -0.51
N PHE A 32 4.53 8.98 -1.24
CA PHE A 32 4.49 9.09 -2.70
C PHE A 32 4.90 10.49 -3.17
N LYS A 33 4.43 11.53 -2.49
CA LYS A 33 4.82 12.92 -2.75
C LYS A 33 6.32 13.12 -2.54
N ASN A 34 6.87 12.64 -1.42
CA ASN A 34 8.29 12.78 -1.09
C ASN A 34 9.19 12.05 -2.08
N GLU A 35 8.80 10.85 -2.52
CA GLU A 35 9.53 10.04 -3.49
C GLU A 35 9.27 10.43 -4.96
N LYS A 36 8.43 11.46 -5.19
CA LYS A 36 8.00 11.92 -6.53
C LYS A 36 7.46 10.77 -7.39
N ILE A 37 6.62 9.93 -6.79
CA ILE A 37 5.98 8.80 -7.46
C ILE A 37 4.71 9.32 -8.14
N ARG A 38 4.59 9.12 -9.45
CA ARG A 38 3.34 9.39 -10.16
C ARG A 38 2.38 8.22 -9.94
N VAL A 39 1.48 8.39 -8.99
CA VAL A 39 0.43 7.44 -8.66
C VAL A 39 -0.90 7.85 -9.29
N ASN A 40 -1.65 6.87 -9.77
CA ASN A 40 -3.03 7.03 -10.20
C ASN A 40 -3.90 6.23 -9.23
N PHE A 41 -4.53 6.89 -8.27
CA PHE A 41 -5.45 6.24 -7.34
C PHE A 41 -6.72 5.77 -8.04
N GLY A 42 -7.25 4.64 -7.56
CA GLY A 42 -8.47 4.02 -8.03
C GLY A 42 -9.51 3.93 -6.93
N LYS A 43 -10.03 2.73 -6.68
CA LYS A 43 -11.07 2.50 -5.68
C LYS A 43 -10.47 2.36 -4.30
N GLU A 44 -11.19 2.87 -3.31
CA GLU A 44 -10.96 2.59 -1.90
C GLU A 44 -11.95 1.51 -1.45
N PHE A 45 -11.45 0.53 -0.73
CA PHE A 45 -12.23 -0.54 -0.13
C PHE A 45 -11.98 -0.48 1.37
N GLY A 46 -13.04 -0.19 2.12
CA GLY A 46 -13.04 -0.22 3.58
C GLY A 46 -14.42 -0.65 4.04
N HIS A 47 -14.47 -1.58 4.98
CA HIS A 47 -15.68 -1.75 5.78
C HIS A 47 -15.71 -0.61 6.79
N THR A 48 -16.89 -0.05 7.06
CA THR A 48 -17.12 1.05 8.02
C THR A 48 -16.67 0.77 9.45
N GLU A 49 -16.20 -0.45 9.75
CA GLU A 49 -15.69 -0.91 11.05
C GLU A 49 -14.20 -1.27 11.01
N GLU A 50 -13.56 -1.28 9.84
CA GLU A 50 -12.17 -1.70 9.67
C GLU A 50 -11.20 -0.54 9.91
N LYS A 51 -10.14 -0.79 10.67
CA LYS A 51 -9.14 0.21 11.09
C LYS A 51 -8.22 0.70 9.96
N TYR A 52 -8.28 0.06 8.79
CA TYR A 52 -7.37 0.25 7.67
C TYR A 52 -8.13 0.25 6.34
N LEU A 53 -7.64 1.04 5.39
CA LEU A 53 -8.18 1.17 4.04
C LEU A 53 -7.37 0.31 3.08
N LEU A 54 -8.04 -0.37 2.16
CA LEU A 54 -7.41 -0.97 0.99
C LEU A 54 -7.58 -0.05 -0.21
N ILE A 55 -6.48 0.49 -0.70
CA ILE A 55 -6.49 1.51 -1.74
C ILE A 55 -5.92 0.91 -3.02
N SER A 56 -6.69 0.95 -4.11
CA SER A 56 -6.19 0.57 -5.42
C SER A 56 -5.40 1.71 -6.06
N CYS A 57 -4.31 1.38 -6.73
CA CYS A 57 -3.50 2.36 -7.43
C CYS A 57 -2.81 1.78 -8.67
N LYS A 58 -2.50 2.64 -9.64
CA LYS A 58 -1.69 2.30 -10.80
C LYS A 58 -0.37 3.06 -10.75
N ILE A 59 0.71 2.31 -10.87
CA ILE A 59 2.09 2.82 -10.82
C ILE A 59 2.72 2.60 -12.19
N TRP A 60 3.43 3.60 -12.70
CA TRP A 60 4.24 3.44 -13.91
C TRP A 60 5.31 2.36 -13.69
N ASN A 61 5.52 1.48 -14.65
CA ASN A 61 6.46 0.36 -14.49
C ASN A 61 7.88 0.86 -14.12
N LYS A 62 8.31 2.00 -14.68
CA LYS A 62 9.58 2.65 -14.33
C LYS A 62 9.71 3.15 -12.88
N ASP A 63 8.58 3.39 -12.19
CA ASP A 63 8.53 3.92 -10.83
C ASP A 63 8.23 2.83 -9.78
N GLN A 64 8.08 1.56 -10.18
CA GLN A 64 7.79 0.44 -9.25
C GLN A 64 8.81 0.32 -8.13
N GLY A 65 10.10 0.50 -8.42
CA GLY A 65 11.14 0.46 -7.39
C GLY A 65 10.97 1.53 -6.32
N LYS A 66 10.48 2.73 -6.69
CA LYS A 66 10.16 3.80 -5.72
C LYS A 66 8.92 3.42 -4.91
N PHE A 67 7.90 2.86 -5.57
CA PHE A 67 6.69 2.38 -4.90
C PHE A 67 7.02 1.32 -3.83
N PHE A 68 7.85 0.33 -4.14
CA PHE A 68 8.25 -0.69 -3.15
C PHE A 68 8.98 -0.08 -1.95
N ARG A 69 9.88 0.89 -2.17
CA ARG A 69 10.52 1.64 -1.07
C ARG A 69 9.52 2.45 -0.24
N ALA A 70 8.53 3.06 -0.88
CA ALA A 70 7.47 3.78 -0.17
C ALA A 70 6.62 2.82 0.69
N MET A 71 6.30 1.63 0.17
CA MET A 71 5.57 0.60 0.92
C MET A 71 6.36 0.09 2.13
N GLU A 72 7.67 -0.11 1.98
CA GLU A 72 8.55 -0.45 3.09
C GLU A 72 8.60 0.67 4.16
N LYS A 73 8.72 1.93 3.74
CA LYS A 73 8.68 3.08 4.65
C LYS A 73 7.36 3.18 5.39
N LEU A 74 6.24 2.96 4.68
CA LEU A 74 4.91 2.94 5.26
C LEU A 74 4.82 1.86 6.34
N ARG A 75 5.19 0.63 5.99
CA ARG A 75 5.22 -0.52 6.90
C ARG A 75 6.02 -0.25 8.17
N ASN A 76 7.23 0.30 8.02
CA ASN A 76 8.10 0.61 9.16
C ASN A 76 7.58 1.80 10.00
N LYS A 77 6.79 2.68 9.40
CA LYS A 77 6.17 3.84 10.09
C LYS A 77 4.95 3.44 10.92
N MET A 78 4.19 2.41 10.53
CA MET A 78 2.93 2.05 11.19
C MET A 78 3.06 1.81 12.71
N PRO A 79 4.03 1.02 13.21
CA PRO A 79 4.20 0.85 14.66
C PRO A 79 4.56 2.16 15.38
N LEU A 80 5.29 3.06 14.71
CA LEU A 80 5.73 4.34 15.29
C LEU A 80 4.58 5.33 15.46
N VAL A 81 3.47 5.14 14.73
CA VAL A 81 2.25 5.95 14.84
C VAL A 81 1.13 5.23 15.59
N GLY A 82 1.47 4.18 16.36
CA GLY A 82 0.53 3.45 17.23
C GLY A 82 -0.31 2.39 16.51
N LYS A 83 -0.06 2.12 15.23
CA LYS A 83 -0.75 1.10 14.42
C LYS A 83 -0.05 -0.26 14.57
N THR A 84 -0.05 -0.81 15.78
CA THR A 84 0.72 -2.02 16.14
C THR A 84 0.12 -3.32 15.58
N ASP A 85 -1.18 -3.32 15.26
CA ASP A 85 -1.91 -4.44 14.64
C ASP A 85 -1.82 -4.46 13.10
N TYR A 86 -1.15 -3.47 12.47
CA TYR A 86 -1.04 -3.36 11.02
C TYR A 86 -0.37 -4.58 10.35
N GLU A 87 0.62 -5.17 11.02
CA GLU A 87 1.29 -6.37 10.52
C GLU A 87 0.33 -7.56 10.44
N GLU A 88 -0.43 -7.80 11.49
CA GLU A 88 -1.43 -8.88 11.54
C GLU A 88 -2.52 -8.64 10.50
N PHE A 89 -3.03 -7.41 10.41
CA PHE A 89 -4.00 -7.01 9.40
C PHE A 89 -3.49 -7.29 7.98
N CYS A 90 -2.26 -6.86 7.66
CA CYS A 90 -1.67 -7.07 6.33
C CYS A 90 -1.47 -8.57 6.03
N LYS A 91 -1.00 -9.35 7.01
CA LYS A 91 -0.80 -10.78 6.84
C LYS A 91 -2.12 -11.50 6.56
N GLU A 92 -3.18 -11.22 7.31
CA GLU A 92 -4.47 -11.86 7.09
C GLU A 92 -5.13 -11.39 5.78
N THR A 93 -5.05 -10.10 5.47
CA THR A 93 -5.60 -9.53 4.23
C THR A 93 -4.92 -10.09 2.98
N PHE A 94 -3.59 -10.17 3.00
CA PHE A 94 -2.80 -10.57 1.82
C PHE A 94 -2.35 -12.03 1.83
N LYS A 95 -2.84 -12.82 2.80
CA LYS A 95 -2.53 -14.25 3.01
C LYS A 95 -2.73 -15.11 1.77
N MET A 96 -3.74 -14.79 0.97
CA MET A 96 -4.13 -15.57 -0.21
C MET A 96 -3.25 -15.29 -1.44
N PHE A 97 -2.28 -14.38 -1.34
CA PHE A 97 -1.45 -13.90 -2.46
C PHE A 97 0.05 -14.14 -2.27
N ASP A 98 0.44 -14.92 -1.26
CA ASP A 98 1.80 -15.42 -1.05
C ASP A 98 1.97 -16.87 -1.57
#